data_AF-A0A4R1QZ77-F1
#
_entry.id   AF-A0A4R1QZ77-F1
#
_cell.length_a   1.000
_cell.length_b   1.000
_cell.length_c   1.000
_cell.angle_alpha   90.00
_cell.angle_beta   90.00
_cell.angle_gamma   90.00
#
_symmetry.space_group_name_H-M   'P 1'
#
loop_
_entity.id
_entity.type
_entity.pdbx_description
1 polymer ?
#
loop_
_entity_poly.entity_id
_entity_poly.type
_entity_poly.pdbx_seq_one_letter_code
_entity_poly.pdbx_strand_id
1 'polypeptide(L)'
;MGTGQKSNSYLVQAASPALDRFKYEIANELNIDLSKVQGGYWGYVASRETGAIGGNMVRRMIEAAERTLAEQTYADVKAGFQAGLSAGSYNTQNQNQLQSQYKANSFNFGNQQ
;
A
#
# COMPACT_ATOMS: atom_id res chain seq x y z
N MET A 1 -36.15 8.90 -25.01
CA MET A 1 -34.71 8.79 -24.66
C MET A 1 -34.61 8.29 -23.24
N GLY A 2 -34.06 7.10 -23.01
CA GLY A 2 -33.86 6.56 -21.67
C GLY A 2 -32.71 7.29 -20.99
N THR A 3 -33.00 8.10 -19.99
CA THR A 3 -31.99 8.72 -19.12
C THR A 3 -31.45 7.63 -18.18
N GLY A 4 -30.52 6.83 -18.69
CA GLY A 4 -29.85 5.80 -17.91
C GLY A 4 -29.17 6.39 -16.69
N GLN A 5 -29.55 5.92 -15.50
CA GLN A 5 -28.86 6.26 -14.26
C GLN A 5 -27.40 5.80 -14.38
N LYS A 6 -26.48 6.76 -14.41
CA LYS A 6 -25.04 6.54 -14.37
C LYS A 6 -24.64 6.10 -12.95
N SER A 7 -24.82 4.81 -12.65
CA SER A 7 -24.46 4.20 -11.37
C SER A 7 -23.02 3.67 -11.32
N ASN A 8 -22.21 3.86 -12.37
CA ASN A 8 -20.79 3.50 -12.33
C ASN A 8 -19.97 4.55 -11.55
N SER A 9 -19.96 4.38 -10.23
CA SER A 9 -19.00 5.03 -9.34
C SER A 9 -17.76 4.13 -9.19
N TYR A 10 -16.58 4.73 -9.01
CA TYR A 10 -15.40 3.97 -8.65
C TYR A 10 -15.64 3.24 -7.31
N LEU A 11 -15.19 1.99 -7.19
CA LEU A 11 -15.28 1.20 -5.95
C LEU A 11 -14.55 1.89 -4.79
N VAL A 12 -13.45 2.58 -5.10
CA VAL A 12 -12.69 3.41 -4.18
C VAL A 12 -12.61 4.82 -4.75
N GLN A 13 -13.51 5.70 -4.31
CA GLN A 13 -13.60 7.06 -4.84
C GLN A 13 -12.31 7.87 -4.61
N ALA A 14 -11.62 7.62 -3.50
CA ALA A 14 -10.35 8.27 -3.16
C ALA A 14 -9.21 7.93 -4.16
N ALA A 15 -9.33 6.82 -4.91
CA ALA A 15 -8.32 6.41 -5.87
C ALA A 15 -8.47 7.11 -7.23
N SER A 16 -9.58 7.80 -7.51
CA SER A 16 -9.83 8.48 -8.79
C SER A 16 -8.66 9.37 -9.27
N PRO A 17 -8.11 10.30 -8.46
CA PRO A 17 -6.99 11.13 -8.89
C PRO A 17 -5.69 10.35 -9.12
N ALA A 18 -5.48 9.25 -8.38
CA ALA A 18 -4.32 8.38 -8.57
C ALA A 18 -4.43 7.59 -9.88
N LEU A 19 -5.63 7.07 -10.18
CA LEU A 19 -5.91 6.36 -11.44
C LEU A 19 -5.77 7.27 -12.66
N ASP A 20 -6.16 8.54 -12.56
CA ASP A 20 -5.96 9.48 -13.65
C ASP A 20 -4.48 9.73 -13.93
N ARG A 21 -3.66 9.93 -12.91
CA ARG A 21 -2.20 10.06 -13.06
C ARG A 21 -1.61 8.80 -13.70
N PHE A 22 -1.99 7.65 -13.17
CA PHE A 22 -1.53 6.37 -13.67
C PHE A 22 -1.88 6.15 -15.15
N LYS A 23 -3.10 6.51 -15.57
CA LYS A 23 -3.51 6.49 -16.98
C LYS A 23 -2.57 7.31 -17.88
N TYR A 24 -2.15 8.49 -17.44
CA TYR A 24 -1.19 9.31 -18.20
C TYR A 24 0.23 8.73 -18.18
N GLU A 25 0.67 8.13 -17.08
CA GLU A 25 1.96 7.44 -17.00
C GLU A 25 2.04 6.27 -17.99
N ILE A 26 1.01 5.41 -18.01
CA ILE A 26 0.92 4.29 -18.96
C ILE A 26 0.83 4.78 -20.41
N ALA A 27 0.08 5.86 -20.66
CA ALA A 27 0.01 6.44 -22.00
C ALA A 27 1.38 6.94 -22.49
N ASN A 28 2.17 7.57 -21.62
CA ASN A 28 3.53 8.01 -21.93
C ASN A 28 4.45 6.84 -22.26
N GLU A 29 4.40 5.75 -21.49
CA GLU A 29 5.25 4.57 -21.71
C GLU A 29 4.93 3.84 -23.01
N LEU A 30 3.65 3.78 -23.38
CA LEU A 30 3.20 3.18 -24.63
C LEU A 30 3.47 4.11 -25.84
N ASN A 31 4.12 5.26 -25.64
CA ASN A 31 4.39 6.28 -26.65
C ASN A 31 3.11 6.72 -27.39
N ILE A 32 1.99 6.77 -26.67
CA ILE A 32 0.72 7.22 -27.23
C ILE A 32 0.74 8.73 -27.30
N ASP A 33 0.32 9.24 -28.45
CA ASP A 33 0.33 10.67 -28.73
C ASP A 33 -0.74 11.40 -27.90
N LEU A 34 -0.32 11.90 -26.74
CA LEU A 34 -1.14 12.68 -25.82
C LEU A 34 -1.60 14.02 -26.42
N SER A 35 -1.01 14.50 -27.53
CA SER A 35 -1.45 15.73 -28.19
C SER A 35 -2.89 15.63 -28.73
N LYS A 36 -3.35 14.40 -28.98
CA LYS A 36 -4.73 14.10 -29.40
C LYS A 36 -5.70 14.12 -28.23
N VAL A 37 -5.23 14.09 -26.99
CA VAL A 37 -6.05 14.18 -25.79
C VAL A 37 -6.32 15.66 -25.48
N GLN A 38 -7.29 16.26 -26.18
CA GLN A 38 -7.69 17.64 -25.92
C GLN A 38 -8.72 17.71 -24.78
N GLY A 39 -8.44 18.53 -23.75
CA GLY A 39 -9.37 18.76 -22.64
C GLY A 39 -9.73 17.49 -21.85
N GLY A 40 -8.88 16.46 -21.87
CA GLY A 40 -9.16 15.16 -21.26
C GLY A 40 -10.07 14.25 -22.07
N TYR A 41 -10.40 14.62 -23.31
CA TYR A 41 -11.18 13.79 -24.22
C TYR A 41 -10.29 12.81 -25.01
N TRP A 42 -10.50 11.52 -24.77
CA TRP A 42 -9.71 10.44 -25.38
C TRP A 42 -10.30 9.91 -26.69
N GLY A 43 -11.39 10.50 -27.20
CA GLY A 43 -12.07 10.00 -28.40
C GLY A 43 -11.32 10.24 -29.70
N TYR A 44 -10.33 11.13 -29.72
CA TYR A 44 -9.46 11.36 -30.89
C TYR A 44 -8.26 10.40 -30.94
N VAL A 45 -8.01 9.65 -29.87
CA VAL A 45 -6.97 8.62 -29.78
C VAL A 45 -7.53 7.32 -30.36
N ALA A 46 -6.71 6.51 -31.02
CA ALA A 46 -7.21 5.27 -31.62
C ALA A 46 -7.77 4.33 -30.55
N SER A 47 -8.91 3.67 -30.80
CA SER A 47 -9.53 2.74 -29.84
C SER A 47 -8.59 1.60 -29.41
N ARG A 48 -7.64 1.23 -30.28
CA ARG A 48 -6.59 0.26 -29.97
C ARG A 48 -5.61 0.78 -28.92
N GLU A 49 -5.22 2.04 -29.00
CA GLU A 49 -4.28 2.69 -28.07
C GLU A 49 -4.94 2.92 -26.71
N THR A 50 -6.17 3.44 -26.70
CA THR A 50 -6.94 3.61 -25.45
C THR A 50 -7.24 2.28 -24.76
N GLY A 51 -7.57 1.24 -25.54
CA GLY A 51 -7.70 -0.12 -25.04
C GLY A 51 -6.40 -0.68 -24.46
N ALA A 52 -5.26 -0.43 -25.11
CA ALA A 52 -3.95 -0.83 -24.61
C ALA A 52 -3.59 -0.13 -23.30
N ILE A 53 -3.93 1.15 -23.12
CA ILE A 53 -3.74 1.86 -21.84
C ILE A 53 -4.55 1.18 -20.74
N GLY A 54 -5.85 0.97 -20.98
CA GLY A 54 -6.75 0.31 -20.02
C GLY A 54 -6.24 -1.07 -19.60
N GLY A 55 -5.83 -1.89 -20.57
CA GLY A 55 -5.29 -3.22 -20.31
C GLY A 55 -3.99 -3.20 -19.49
N ASN A 56 -3.05 -2.31 -19.83
CA ASN A 56 -1.77 -2.18 -19.12
C ASN A 56 -1.95 -1.65 -17.70
N MET A 57 -2.89 -0.72 -17.47
CA MET A 57 -3.23 -0.26 -16.13
C MET A 57 -3.68 -1.41 -15.24
N VAL A 58 -4.64 -2.23 -15.72
CA VAL A 58 -5.16 -3.37 -14.96
C VAL A 58 -4.06 -4.40 -14.71
N ARG A 59 -3.26 -4.72 -15.73
CA ARG A 59 -2.19 -5.72 -15.62
C ARG A 59 -1.19 -5.36 -14.52
N ARG A 60 -0.72 -4.12 -14.50
CA ARG A 60 0.23 -3.63 -13.49
C ARG A 60 -0.38 -3.51 -12.10
N MET A 61 -1.65 -3.15 -12.00
CA MET A 61 -2.35 -3.10 -10.72
C MET A 61 -2.45 -4.50 -10.12
N ILE A 62 -2.75 -5.51 -10.94
CA ILE A 62 -2.77 -6.92 -10.51
C ILE A 62 -1.36 -7.35 -10.11
N GLU A 63 -0.34 -7.07 -10.92
CA GLU A 63 1.06 -7.41 -10.58
C GLU A 63 1.48 -6.81 -9.22
N ALA A 64 1.12 -5.54 -8.96
CA ALA A 64 1.41 -4.89 -7.68
C ALA A 64 0.62 -5.51 -6.51
N ALA A 65 -0.64 -5.88 -6.75
CA ALA A 65 -1.47 -6.55 -5.76
C ALA A 65 -0.94 -7.97 -5.44
N GLU A 66 -0.53 -8.73 -6.44
CA GLU A 66 0.07 -10.06 -6.29
C GLU A 66 1.37 -9.99 -5.47
N ARG A 67 2.24 -9.00 -5.73
CA ARG A 67 3.46 -8.77 -4.94
C ARG A 67 3.14 -8.46 -3.48
N THR A 68 2.22 -7.52 -3.25
CA THR A 68 1.82 -7.11 -1.89
C THR A 68 1.21 -8.29 -1.13
N LEU A 69 0.36 -9.08 -1.78
CA LEU A 69 -0.27 -10.26 -1.18
C LEU A 69 0.75 -11.34 -0.85
N ALA A 70 1.74 -11.55 -1.72
CA ALA A 70 2.83 -12.49 -1.47
C ALA A 70 3.70 -12.05 -0.28
N GLU A 71 4.02 -10.75 -0.18
CA GLU A 71 4.77 -10.18 0.93
C GLU A 71 4.02 -10.30 2.26
N GLN A 72 2.73 -9.97 2.28
CA GLN A 72 1.86 -10.11 3.45
C GLN A 72 1.77 -11.57 3.90
N THR A 73 1.50 -12.48 2.96
CA THR A 73 1.42 -13.92 3.24
C THR A 73 2.72 -14.45 3.82
N TYR A 74 3.87 -14.04 3.28
CA TYR A 74 5.17 -14.45 3.83
C TYR A 74 5.38 -13.95 5.26
N ALA A 75 5.00 -12.70 5.56
CA ALA A 75 5.12 -12.13 6.89
C ALA A 75 4.23 -12.88 7.91
N ASP A 76 2.97 -13.16 7.53
CA ASP A 76 2.01 -13.85 8.38
C ASP A 76 2.40 -15.30 8.65
N VAL A 77 2.84 -16.03 7.61
CA VAL A 77 3.31 -17.41 7.74
C VAL A 77 4.55 -17.47 8.62
N LYS A 78 5.50 -16.53 8.47
CA LYS A 78 6.69 -16.44 9.33
C LYS A 78 6.32 -16.17 10.79
N ALA A 79 5.39 -15.25 11.05
CA ALA A 79 4.93 -14.93 12.39
C ALA A 79 4.24 -16.14 13.05
N GLY A 80 3.34 -16.82 12.34
CA GLY A 80 2.66 -18.02 12.83
C GLY A 80 3.63 -19.18 13.11
N PHE A 81 4.62 -19.37 12.23
CA PHE A 81 5.63 -20.41 12.41
C PHE A 81 6.55 -20.13 13.60
N GLN A 82 7.04 -18.89 13.75
CA GLN A 82 7.87 -18.51 14.90
C GLN A 82 7.08 -18.58 16.21
N ALA A 83 5.81 -18.19 16.23
CA ALA A 83 4.94 -18.36 17.39
C ALA A 83 4.76 -19.84 17.76
N GLY A 84 4.58 -20.72 16.76
CA GLY A 84 4.50 -22.16 16.98
C GLY A 84 5.78 -22.77 17.56
N LEU A 85 6.95 -22.37 17.06
CA LEU A 85 8.24 -22.83 17.58
C LEU A 85 8.57 -22.24 18.95
N SER A 86 8.23 -20.97 19.18
CA SER A 86 8.39 -20.27 20.47
C SER A 86 7.50 -20.87 21.55
N ALA A 87 6.29 -21.32 21.19
CA ALA A 87 5.39 -22.03 22.10
C ALA A 87 5.92 -23.43 22.49
N GLY A 88 6.93 -23.96 21.79
CA GLY A 88 7.70 -25.13 22.22
C GLY A 88 8.91 -24.81 23.10
N SER A 89 9.27 -23.52 23.27
CA SER A 89 10.45 -23.04 24.00
C SER A 89 10.07 -22.01 25.08
N TYR A 90 9.31 -22.43 26.09
CA TYR A 90 9.11 -21.65 27.32
C TYR A 90 10.27 -21.84 28.31
N ASN A 91 11.39 -21.12 28.15
CA ASN A 91 12.24 -20.60 29.24
C ASN A 91 13.55 -20.00 28.69
N THR A 92 13.90 -18.77 29.10
CA THR A 92 15.26 -18.17 29.31
C THR A 92 15.28 -16.65 29.05
N GLN A 93 14.23 -15.88 29.39
CA GLN A 93 14.29 -14.40 29.41
C GLN A 93 13.50 -13.77 30.57
N ASN A 94 13.59 -14.34 31.77
CA ASN A 94 13.20 -13.66 33.00
C ASN A 94 14.44 -13.53 33.90
N GLN A 95 15.03 -12.33 34.02
CA GLN A 95 15.57 -11.77 35.29
C GLN A 95 16.36 -10.44 35.18
N ASN A 96 16.85 -9.99 34.02
CA ASN A 96 17.83 -8.87 34.00
C ASN A 96 17.30 -7.43 33.85
N GLN A 97 16.00 -7.14 34.01
CA GLN A 97 15.46 -5.77 33.86
C GLN A 97 14.80 -5.17 35.12
N LEU A 98 14.92 -5.79 36.30
CA LEU A 98 14.27 -5.30 37.53
C LEU A 98 15.23 -4.83 38.64
N GLN A 99 16.52 -4.61 38.40
CA GLN A 99 17.43 -4.12 39.46
C GLN A 99 18.05 -2.74 39.27
N SER A 100 18.01 -2.14 38.08
CA SER A 100 18.67 -0.84 37.85
C SER A 100 17.80 0.39 38.13
N GLN A 101 16.50 0.24 38.40
CA GLN A 101 15.60 1.39 38.58
C GLN A 101 15.49 1.91 40.02
N TYR A 102 15.83 1.11 41.03
CA TYR A 102 15.74 1.54 42.44
C TYR A 102 16.93 2.41 42.90
N LYS A 103 18.01 2.48 42.11
CA LYS A 103 19.15 3.35 42.43
C LYS A 103 18.98 4.81 41.96
N ALA A 104 18.01 5.11 41.10
CA ALA A 104 17.85 6.48 40.57
C ALA A 104 16.97 7.40 41.43
N ASN A 105 16.09 6.87 42.28
CA ASN A 105 15.12 7.67 43.04
C ASN A 105 15.39 7.72 44.55
N SER A 106 16.58 7.33 45.01
CA SER A 106 16.94 7.39 46.42
C SER A 106 17.97 8.51 46.66
N PHE A 107 17.47 9.55 47.35
CA PHE A 107 18.21 10.59 48.09
C PHE A 107 18.82 11.76 47.30
N ASN A 108 17.99 12.76 47.01
CA ASN A 108 18.41 14.17 47.12
C ASN A 108 17.57 14.85 48.22
N PHE A 109 17.89 14.53 49.48
CA PHE A 109 17.44 15.28 50.64
C PHE A 109 18.57 16.21 51.09
N GLY A 110 18.33 17.52 50.94
CA GLY A 110 18.82 18.59 51.82
C GLY A 110 20.32 18.68 52.17
N ASN A 111 20.98 19.72 51.64
CA ASN A 111 21.94 20.54 52.38
C ASN A 111 21.60 22.00 52.01
N GLN A 112 20.99 22.81 52.88
CA GLN A 112 21.64 23.52 53.99
C GLN A 112 22.96 24.19 53.58
N GLN A 113 22.86 25.44 53.10
CA GLN A 113 23.41 26.65 53.71
C GLN A 113 22.72 27.88 53.11
#